data_AF-A0A7K4BAL7-F1
#
_entry.id   AF-A0A7K4BAL7-F1
#
_cell.length_a   1.000
_cell.length_b   1.000
_cell.length_c   1.000
_cell.angle_alpha   90.00
_cell.angle_beta   90.00
_cell.angle_gamma   90.00
#
_symmetry.space_group_name_H-M   'P 1'
#
loop_
_entity.id
_entity.type
_entity.pdbx_description
1 polymer ?
#
loop_
_entity_poly.entity_id
_entity_poly.type
_entity_poly.pdbx_seq_one_letter_code
_entity_poly.pdbx_strand_id
1 'polypeptide(L)'
;MTEPPRSESCPEECRIAKKMAPVFKALGDYNRLCIVYLLALDETGRLGVGDLARRLGISQPAVSQHLKILKSEGIVESERIGFHVFFSFNRSRLTEIAGLFHGMQELVQSRCDKQIILEKRIENPLNILFICFSYSGTTRTLMSGFHAVCGGDFVEVKTRKQYGTFTAYTTGCIRSRKEEPDPVTPVSIDASGYSLLVIGVPVWAWKPAPALYSIISGLIGSEGKKAVICTTCCSHPGDCLSIMRKKLEDCGVQVVDEEAFLGNDVFDHEKKNEFVSRILEAYVP
;
A
#
# COMPACT_ATOMS: atom_id res chain seq x y z
N MET A 1 -29.17 17.31 -21.15
CA MET A 1 -28.79 16.65 -19.88
C MET A 1 -29.39 15.25 -19.90
N THR A 2 -28.67 14.30 -20.49
CA THR A 2 -29.05 12.89 -20.48
C THR A 2 -28.38 12.26 -19.26
N GLU A 3 -29.19 11.74 -18.33
CA GLU A 3 -28.71 10.92 -17.22
C GLU A 3 -27.85 9.76 -17.76
N PRO A 4 -26.72 9.43 -17.12
CA PRO A 4 -25.93 8.28 -17.52
C PRO A 4 -26.74 6.99 -17.28
N PRO A 5 -26.59 5.97 -18.14
CA PRO A 5 -27.37 4.74 -18.03
C PRO A 5 -27.06 4.04 -16.71
N ARG A 6 -28.10 3.77 -15.91
CA ARG A 6 -28.01 2.91 -14.72
C ARG A 6 -27.66 1.51 -15.22
N SER A 7 -26.43 1.08 -14.98
CA SER A 7 -26.00 -0.28 -15.30
C SER A 7 -26.86 -1.29 -14.55
N GLU A 8 -27.67 -2.05 -15.28
CA GLU A 8 -28.43 -3.20 -14.80
C GLU A 8 -27.48 -4.35 -14.48
N SER A 9 -26.99 -4.36 -13.25
CA SER A 9 -26.71 -5.54 -12.42
C SER A 9 -26.01 -5.00 -11.19
N CYS A 10 -26.67 -5.04 -10.04
CA CYS A 10 -25.96 -4.83 -8.80
C CYS A 10 -25.09 -6.07 -8.61
N PRO A 11 -23.75 -5.97 -8.69
CA PRO A 11 -22.89 -7.14 -8.56
C PRO A 11 -22.98 -7.63 -7.10
N GLU A 12 -22.28 -8.70 -6.76
CA GLU A 12 -22.23 -9.32 -5.41
C GLU A 12 -22.17 -8.30 -4.24
N GLU A 13 -21.66 -7.09 -4.51
CA GLU A 13 -21.67 -5.87 -3.68
C GLU A 13 -23.03 -5.46 -3.07
N CYS A 14 -24.18 -5.78 -3.70
CA CYS A 14 -25.51 -5.51 -3.09
C CYS A 14 -25.70 -6.26 -1.76
N ARG A 15 -25.11 -7.45 -1.67
CA ARG A 15 -25.34 -8.38 -0.56
C ARG A 15 -24.66 -7.90 0.72
N ILE A 16 -23.49 -7.28 0.61
CA ILE A 16 -22.74 -6.72 1.75
C ILE A 16 -23.54 -5.56 2.36
N ALA A 17 -23.97 -4.61 1.54
CA ALA A 17 -24.78 -3.48 1.98
C ALA A 17 -26.09 -3.93 2.64
N LYS A 18 -26.78 -4.92 2.06
CA LYS A 18 -28.00 -5.52 2.64
C LYS A 18 -27.77 -6.16 4.02
N LYS A 19 -26.61 -6.76 4.26
CA LYS A 19 -26.26 -7.36 5.56
C LYS A 19 -25.87 -6.32 6.62
N MET A 20 -25.21 -5.23 6.21
CA MET A 20 -24.66 -4.23 7.14
C MET A 20 -25.64 -3.11 7.48
N ALA A 21 -26.47 -2.69 6.52
CA ALA A 21 -27.45 -1.61 6.70
C ALA A 21 -28.33 -1.75 7.96
N PRO A 22 -28.92 -2.91 8.27
CA PRO A 22 -29.77 -3.03 9.47
C PRO A 22 -28.96 -2.95 10.77
N VAL A 23 -27.72 -3.46 10.78
CA VAL A 23 -26.79 -3.35 11.92
C VAL A 23 -26.41 -1.89 12.17
N PHE A 24 -26.06 -1.14 11.12
CA PHE A 24 -25.78 0.30 11.25
C PHE A 24 -27.02 1.10 11.64
N LYS A 25 -28.21 0.73 11.17
CA LYS A 25 -29.46 1.34 11.64
C LYS A 25 -29.70 1.07 13.13
N ALA A 26 -29.31 -0.10 13.63
CA ALA A 26 -29.38 -0.40 15.05
C ALA A 26 -28.35 0.37 15.88
N LEU A 27 -27.14 0.56 15.35
CA LEU A 27 -26.07 1.31 15.99
C LEU A 27 -26.20 2.83 15.81
N GLY A 28 -27.02 3.33 14.87
CA GLY A 28 -27.18 4.76 14.59
C GLY A 28 -27.97 5.56 15.64
N ASP A 29 -28.12 5.05 16.86
CA ASP A 29 -28.82 5.69 17.97
C ASP A 29 -27.90 5.82 19.18
N TYR A 30 -27.96 7.00 19.79
CA TYR A 30 -27.07 7.38 20.87
C TYR A 30 -27.14 6.42 22.06
N ASN A 31 -28.34 6.11 22.57
CA ASN A 31 -28.50 5.25 23.74
C ASN A 31 -28.03 3.81 23.47
N ARG A 32 -28.28 3.29 22.26
CA ARG A 32 -27.77 1.97 21.83
C ARG A 32 -26.25 1.93 21.76
N LEU A 33 -25.59 2.97 21.27
CA LEU A 33 -24.12 3.07 21.31
C LEU A 33 -23.59 3.14 22.74
N CYS A 34 -24.25 3.90 23.62
CA CYS A 34 -23.87 3.93 25.03
C CYS A 34 -24.00 2.54 25.69
N ILE A 35 -25.04 1.76 25.37
CA ILE A 35 -25.17 0.37 25.84
C ILE A 35 -23.98 -0.49 25.36
N VAL A 36 -23.64 -0.43 24.08
CA VAL A 36 -22.48 -1.15 23.51
C VAL A 36 -21.19 -0.73 24.23
N TYR A 37 -20.97 0.57 24.40
CA TYR A 37 -19.78 1.08 25.09
C TYR A 37 -19.70 0.61 26.55
N LEU A 38 -20.81 0.66 27.29
CA LEU A 38 -20.88 0.19 28.67
C LEU A 38 -20.62 -1.32 28.80
N LEU A 39 -21.12 -2.13 27.86
CA LEU A 39 -20.83 -3.57 27.81
C LEU A 39 -19.35 -3.85 27.49
N ALA A 40 -18.71 -3.03 26.66
CA ALA A 40 -17.30 -3.19 26.31
C ALA A 40 -16.35 -2.81 27.45
N LEU A 41 -16.74 -1.86 28.31
CA LEU A 41 -15.96 -1.45 29.47
C LEU A 41 -16.16 -2.35 30.69
N ASP A 42 -17.23 -3.15 30.74
CA ASP A 42 -17.51 -3.99 31.89
C ASP A 42 -16.59 -5.22 31.94
N GLU A 43 -15.86 -5.37 33.03
CA GLU A 43 -14.87 -6.45 33.22
C GLU A 43 -15.50 -7.85 33.18
N THR A 44 -16.79 -7.97 33.54
CA THR A 44 -17.49 -9.26 33.51
C THR A 44 -17.98 -9.63 32.10
N GLY A 45 -17.95 -8.67 31.16
CA GLY A 45 -18.42 -8.83 29.79
C GLY A 45 -19.94 -8.99 29.65
N ARG A 46 -20.72 -8.76 30.73
CA ARG A 46 -22.18 -8.83 30.72
C ARG A 46 -22.82 -7.86 31.69
N LEU A 47 -23.95 -7.25 31.29
CA LEU A 47 -24.69 -6.32 32.15
C LEU A 47 -26.18 -6.64 32.20
N GLY A 48 -26.79 -6.41 33.37
CA GLY A 48 -28.23 -6.49 33.54
C GLY A 48 -28.95 -5.22 33.09
N VAL A 49 -30.25 -5.34 32.77
CA VAL A 49 -31.09 -4.21 32.35
C VAL A 49 -31.12 -3.09 33.40
N GLY A 50 -31.20 -3.45 34.68
CA GLY A 50 -31.23 -2.49 35.79
C GLY A 50 -29.95 -1.67 35.91
N ASP A 51 -28.79 -2.28 35.68
CA ASP A 51 -27.50 -1.58 35.75
C ASP A 51 -27.29 -0.68 34.55
N LEU A 52 -27.67 -1.13 33.36
CA LEU A 52 -27.67 -0.31 32.15
C LEU A 52 -28.60 0.91 32.33
N ALA A 53 -29.82 0.72 32.85
CA ALA A 53 -30.77 1.81 33.10
C ALA A 53 -30.20 2.85 34.06
N ARG A 54 -29.56 2.40 35.14
CA ARG A 54 -28.93 3.27 36.14
C ARG A 54 -27.76 4.06 35.54
N ARG A 55 -26.88 3.42 34.76
CA ARG A 55 -25.71 4.07 34.15
C ARG A 55 -26.10 5.05 33.03
N LEU A 56 -27.18 4.76 32.29
CA LEU A 56 -27.67 5.61 31.21
C LEU A 56 -28.60 6.74 31.69
N GLY A 57 -29.13 6.65 32.91
CA GLY A 57 -30.10 7.62 33.42
C GLY A 57 -31.47 7.55 32.74
N ILE A 58 -31.84 6.39 32.18
CA ILE A 58 -33.13 6.17 31.51
C ILE A 58 -33.91 5.02 32.14
N SER A 59 -35.20 4.90 31.82
CA SER A 59 -36.05 3.87 32.41
C SER A 59 -35.69 2.45 31.94
N GLN A 60 -35.91 1.44 32.78
CA GLN A 60 -35.69 0.04 32.39
C GLN A 60 -36.51 -0.41 31.17
N PRO A 61 -37.78 0.01 30.99
CA PRO A 61 -38.51 -0.26 29.75
C PRO A 61 -37.83 0.32 28.50
N ALA A 62 -37.28 1.54 28.59
CA ALA A 62 -36.55 2.16 27.49
C ALA A 62 -35.28 1.37 27.14
N VAL A 63 -34.46 1.00 28.14
CA VAL A 63 -33.29 0.12 27.93
C VAL A 63 -33.70 -1.21 27.32
N SER A 64 -34.80 -1.81 27.77
CA SER A 64 -35.29 -3.10 27.27
C SER A 64 -35.68 -3.01 25.79
N GLN A 65 -36.28 -1.89 25.38
CA GLN A 65 -36.58 -1.63 23.96
C GLN A 65 -35.31 -1.51 23.12
N HIS A 66 -34.30 -0.78 23.60
CA HIS A 66 -33.01 -0.67 22.93
C HIS A 66 -32.31 -2.04 22.79
N LEU A 67 -32.27 -2.82 23.88
CA LEU A 67 -31.70 -4.17 23.90
C LEU A 67 -32.44 -5.15 23.00
N LYS A 68 -33.76 -5.02 22.87
CA LYS A 68 -34.56 -5.84 21.95
C LYS A 68 -34.11 -5.63 20.49
N ILE A 69 -33.83 -4.38 20.11
CA ILE A 69 -33.36 -4.06 18.75
C ILE A 69 -31.91 -4.51 18.56
N LEU A 70 -31.03 -4.27 19.53
CA LEU A 70 -29.65 -4.77 19.45
C LEU A 70 -29.60 -6.30 19.36
N LYS A 71 -30.50 -6.99 20.06
CA LYS A 71 -30.63 -8.45 20.01
C LYS A 71 -31.21 -8.93 18.67
N SER A 72 -32.18 -8.24 18.09
CA SER A 72 -32.74 -8.63 16.77
C SER A 72 -31.70 -8.56 15.66
N GLU A 73 -30.78 -7.61 15.74
CA GLU A 73 -29.66 -7.50 14.79
C GLU A 73 -28.46 -8.39 15.14
N GLY A 74 -28.56 -9.16 16.23
CA GLY A 74 -27.51 -10.06 16.69
C GLY A 74 -26.27 -9.36 17.23
N ILE A 75 -26.37 -8.09 17.65
CA ILE A 75 -25.25 -7.35 18.27
C ILE A 75 -25.01 -7.85 19.70
N VAL A 76 -26.09 -8.12 20.42
CA VAL A 76 -26.07 -8.67 21.78
C VAL A 76 -26.86 -9.97 21.85
N GLU A 77 -26.51 -10.80 22.81
CA GLU A 77 -27.27 -11.97 23.22
C GLU A 77 -27.70 -11.81 24.68
N SER A 78 -28.61 -12.68 25.14
CA SER A 78 -29.15 -12.60 26.50
C SER A 78 -29.14 -13.95 27.18
N GLU A 79 -28.69 -13.98 28.42
CA GLU A 79 -28.69 -15.16 29.28
C GLU A 79 -29.53 -14.88 30.53
N ARG A 80 -30.40 -15.82 30.91
CA ARG A 80 -31.18 -15.72 32.14
C ARG A 80 -30.52 -16.50 33.25
N ILE A 81 -30.19 -15.81 34.35
CA ILE A 81 -29.58 -16.40 35.54
C ILE A 81 -30.49 -16.06 36.72
N GLY A 82 -31.23 -17.08 37.19
CA GLY A 82 -32.26 -16.92 38.21
C GLY A 82 -33.36 -15.94 37.77
N PHE A 83 -33.55 -14.87 38.53
CA PHE A 83 -34.54 -13.82 38.26
C PHE A 83 -34.01 -12.68 37.37
N HIS A 84 -32.73 -12.69 37.01
CA HIS A 84 -32.10 -11.63 36.25
C HIS A 84 -31.78 -12.06 34.81
N VAL A 85 -31.86 -11.12 33.88
CA VAL A 85 -31.45 -11.30 32.48
C VAL A 85 -30.23 -10.43 32.24
N PHE A 86 -29.14 -11.06 31.82
CA PHE A 86 -27.88 -10.42 31.47
C PHE A 86 -27.72 -10.38 29.97
N PHE A 87 -27.07 -9.33 29.48
CA PHE A 87 -26.76 -9.15 28.07
C PHE A 87 -25.25 -9.11 27.87
N SER A 88 -24.77 -9.78 26.84
CA SER A 88 -23.37 -9.85 26.42
C SER A 88 -23.27 -9.68 24.91
N PHE A 89 -22.06 -9.48 24.39
CA PHE A 89 -21.85 -9.39 22.95
C PHE A 89 -21.95 -10.75 22.26
N ASN A 90 -22.68 -10.79 21.15
CA ASN A 90 -22.56 -11.90 20.21
C ASN A 90 -21.29 -11.71 19.38
N ARG A 91 -20.19 -12.29 19.86
CA ARG A 91 -18.85 -12.13 19.27
C ARG A 91 -18.79 -12.59 17.82
N SER A 92 -19.46 -13.70 17.50
CA SER A 92 -19.46 -14.26 16.14
C SER A 92 -20.05 -13.27 15.13
N ARG A 93 -21.21 -12.69 15.46
CA ARG A 93 -21.88 -11.70 14.60
C ARG A 93 -21.07 -10.42 14.47
N LEU A 94 -20.47 -9.94 15.56
CA LEU A 94 -19.61 -8.75 15.51
C LEU A 94 -18.38 -8.97 14.63
N THR A 95 -17.73 -10.14 14.70
CA THR A 95 -16.61 -10.49 13.82
C THR A 95 -17.03 -10.56 12.35
N GLU A 96 -18.21 -11.14 12.03
CA GLU A 96 -18.74 -11.16 10.67
C GLU A 96 -18.91 -9.73 10.13
N ILE A 97 -19.57 -8.84 10.88
CA ILE A 97 -19.82 -7.47 10.46
C ILE A 97 -18.52 -6.65 10.35
N ALA A 98 -17.57 -6.85 11.28
CA ALA A 98 -16.26 -6.20 11.22
C ALA A 98 -15.50 -6.60 9.95
N GLY A 99 -15.51 -7.88 9.58
CA GLY A 99 -14.89 -8.35 8.34
C GLY A 99 -15.54 -7.74 7.09
N LEU A 100 -16.87 -7.63 7.05
CA LEU A 100 -17.59 -6.98 5.96
C LEU A 100 -17.29 -5.49 5.85
N PHE A 101 -17.23 -4.78 6.99
CA PHE A 101 -16.89 -3.36 7.02
C PHE A 101 -15.43 -3.13 6.63
N HIS A 102 -14.52 -3.96 7.11
CA HIS A 102 -13.11 -3.90 6.73
C HIS A 102 -12.92 -4.08 5.22
N GLY A 103 -13.55 -5.09 4.61
CA GLY A 103 -13.49 -5.28 3.16
C GLY A 103 -14.07 -4.08 2.37
N MET A 104 -15.14 -3.46 2.87
CA MET A 104 -15.66 -2.21 2.30
C MET A 104 -14.66 -1.05 2.45
N GLN A 105 -14.01 -0.92 3.60
CA GLN A 105 -12.98 0.10 3.83
C GLN A 105 -11.77 -0.10 2.93
N GLU A 106 -11.28 -1.32 2.75
CA GLU A 106 -10.18 -1.62 1.81
C GLU A 106 -10.55 -1.27 0.36
N LEU A 107 -11.79 -1.55 -0.05
CA LEU A 107 -12.28 -1.15 -1.37
C LEU A 107 -12.36 0.37 -1.52
N VAL A 108 -12.85 1.08 -0.50
CA VAL A 108 -12.88 2.55 -0.50
C VAL A 108 -11.46 3.10 -0.54
N GLN A 109 -10.54 2.62 0.29
CA GLN A 109 -9.16 3.08 0.35
C GLN A 109 -8.45 2.84 -1.00
N SER A 110 -8.54 1.62 -1.54
CA SER A 110 -7.93 1.29 -2.83
C SER A 110 -8.50 2.05 -4.03
N ARG A 111 -9.72 2.57 -3.93
CA ARG A 111 -10.35 3.45 -4.94
C ARG A 111 -10.02 4.92 -4.69
N CYS A 112 -10.03 5.39 -3.45
CA CYS A 112 -9.67 6.75 -3.06
C CYS A 112 -8.19 7.05 -3.34
N ASP A 113 -7.28 6.10 -3.08
CA ASP A 113 -5.87 6.22 -3.46
C ASP A 113 -5.75 6.43 -4.97
N LYS A 114 -6.43 5.61 -5.77
CA LYS A 114 -6.47 5.77 -7.24
C LYS A 114 -7.06 7.10 -7.68
N GLN A 115 -8.14 7.56 -7.06
CA GLN A 115 -8.84 8.79 -7.43
C GLN A 115 -8.00 10.03 -7.10
N ILE A 116 -7.40 10.09 -5.92
CA ILE A 116 -6.51 11.18 -5.49
C ILE A 116 -5.26 11.23 -6.38
N ILE A 117 -4.68 10.06 -6.72
CA ILE A 117 -3.58 9.95 -7.68
C ILE A 117 -4.01 10.46 -9.06
N LEU A 118 -5.21 10.09 -9.55
CA LEU A 118 -5.72 10.50 -10.86
C LEU A 118 -6.03 12.00 -10.94
N GLU A 119 -6.64 12.59 -9.90
CA GLU A 119 -6.98 14.02 -9.86
C GLU A 119 -5.72 14.89 -9.80
N LYS A 120 -4.74 14.53 -8.94
CA LYS A 120 -3.41 15.18 -8.95
C LYS A 120 -2.68 15.02 -10.29
N ARG A 121 -2.84 13.86 -10.96
CA ARG A 121 -2.23 13.54 -12.25
C ARG A 121 -2.83 14.33 -13.43
N ILE A 122 -4.10 14.73 -13.34
CA ILE A 122 -4.77 15.56 -14.36
C ILE A 122 -4.31 17.01 -14.27
N GLU A 123 -4.12 17.54 -13.05
CA GLU A 123 -3.66 18.93 -12.84
C GLU A 123 -2.15 19.11 -13.00
N ASN A 124 -1.34 18.10 -12.65
CA ASN A 124 0.10 18.06 -12.89
C ASN A 124 0.49 16.65 -13.35
N PRO A 125 0.70 16.40 -14.66
CA PRO A 125 1.18 15.10 -15.09
C PRO A 125 2.58 14.89 -14.50
N LEU A 126 2.66 14.03 -13.49
CA LEU A 126 3.91 13.54 -12.90
C LEU A 126 4.75 12.96 -14.03
N ASN A 127 5.68 13.76 -14.56
CA ASN A 127 6.65 13.35 -15.57
C ASN A 127 7.82 12.67 -14.88
N ILE A 128 7.51 11.56 -14.20
CA ILE A 128 8.47 10.68 -13.54
C ILE A 128 8.78 9.51 -14.48
N LEU A 129 10.06 9.19 -14.63
CA LEU A 129 10.51 8.01 -15.37
C LEU A 129 11.10 6.98 -14.41
N PHE A 130 10.46 5.83 -14.33
CA PHE A 130 10.94 4.67 -13.58
C PHE A 130 11.83 3.80 -14.48
N ILE A 131 13.06 3.54 -14.07
CA ILE A 131 14.02 2.70 -14.78
C ILE A 131 14.42 1.55 -13.86
N CYS A 132 14.17 0.32 -14.27
CA CYS A 132 14.42 -0.86 -13.45
C CYS A 132 15.26 -1.88 -14.20
N PHE A 133 16.31 -2.40 -13.56
CA PHE A 133 16.93 -3.67 -13.95
C PHE A 133 16.63 -4.72 -12.87
N SER A 134 16.17 -5.89 -13.27
CA SER A 134 15.86 -6.98 -12.34
C SER A 134 16.16 -8.34 -12.98
N TYR A 135 16.93 -9.17 -12.29
CA TYR A 135 17.24 -10.53 -12.77
C TYR A 135 16.23 -11.57 -12.25
N SER A 136 16.04 -11.63 -10.93
CA SER A 136 15.13 -12.59 -10.27
C SER A 136 13.67 -12.11 -10.18
N GLY A 137 13.39 -10.84 -10.49
CA GLY A 137 12.06 -10.25 -10.38
C GLY A 137 11.82 -9.44 -9.10
N THR A 138 12.65 -9.56 -8.07
CA THR A 138 12.47 -8.83 -6.79
C THR A 138 12.46 -7.32 -6.98
N THR A 139 13.48 -6.76 -7.64
CA THR A 139 13.59 -5.33 -7.92
C THR A 139 12.44 -4.84 -8.80
N ARG A 140 12.01 -5.65 -9.78
CA ARG A 140 10.86 -5.33 -10.64
C ARG A 140 9.56 -5.23 -9.86
N THR A 141 9.28 -6.17 -8.96
CA THR A 141 8.05 -6.15 -8.14
C THR A 141 8.00 -4.89 -7.27
N LEU A 142 9.14 -4.54 -6.66
CA LEU A 142 9.26 -3.33 -5.84
C LEU A 142 9.05 -2.06 -6.68
N MET A 143 9.79 -1.93 -7.78
CA MET A 143 9.72 -0.77 -8.67
C MET A 143 8.36 -0.62 -9.35
N SER A 144 7.73 -1.73 -9.75
CA SER A 144 6.37 -1.72 -10.31
C SER A 144 5.33 -1.32 -9.27
N GLY A 145 5.54 -1.68 -7.99
CA GLY A 145 4.70 -1.21 -6.89
C GLY A 145 4.78 0.31 -6.71
N PHE A 146 5.99 0.87 -6.71
CA PHE A 146 6.17 2.33 -6.64
C PHE A 146 5.56 3.04 -7.85
N HIS A 147 5.81 2.52 -9.06
CA HIS A 147 5.22 3.05 -10.29
C HIS A 147 3.70 3.02 -10.28
N ALA A 148 3.08 1.96 -9.77
CA ALA A 148 1.62 1.86 -9.68
C ALA A 148 0.98 2.93 -8.79
N VAL A 149 1.73 3.43 -7.80
CA VAL A 149 1.27 4.48 -6.88
C VAL A 149 1.65 5.88 -7.39
N CYS A 150 2.91 6.08 -7.82
CA CYS A 150 3.39 7.39 -8.27
C CYS A 150 2.93 7.75 -9.69
N GLY A 151 2.64 6.77 -10.55
CA GLY A 151 2.40 6.99 -11.97
C GLY A 151 3.69 7.28 -12.75
N GLY A 152 3.55 7.87 -13.95
CA GLY A 152 4.66 8.11 -14.88
C GLY A 152 4.91 6.95 -15.84
N ASP A 153 6.07 6.99 -16.50
CA ASP A 153 6.49 5.96 -17.47
C ASP A 153 7.44 4.95 -16.81
N PHE A 154 7.39 3.71 -17.29
CA PHE A 154 8.15 2.59 -16.72
C PHE A 154 8.96 1.88 -17.79
N VAL A 155 10.28 1.83 -17.60
CA VAL A 155 11.23 1.16 -18.49
C VAL A 155 11.94 0.04 -17.72
N GLU A 156 11.60 -1.20 -18.06
CA GLU A 156 12.36 -2.37 -17.62
C GLU A 156 13.50 -2.63 -18.60
N VAL A 157 14.72 -2.60 -18.07
CA VAL A 157 15.95 -2.85 -18.81
C VAL A 157 16.27 -4.34 -18.70
N LYS A 158 16.54 -4.98 -19.83
CA LYS A 158 16.86 -6.41 -19.91
C LYS A 158 18.23 -6.63 -20.53
N THR A 159 19.01 -7.57 -20.01
CA THR A 159 20.30 -7.96 -20.62
C THR A 159 20.05 -8.81 -21.87
N ARG A 160 20.76 -8.54 -22.97
CA ARG A 160 20.65 -9.33 -24.23
C ARG A 160 21.18 -10.76 -24.10
N LYS A 161 22.11 -11.00 -23.18
CA LYS A 161 22.58 -12.34 -22.83
C LYS A 161 21.74 -12.85 -21.65
N GLN A 162 21.04 -13.97 -21.85
CA GLN A 162 20.46 -14.71 -20.72
C GLN A 162 21.62 -15.39 -20.00
N TYR A 163 22.00 -14.84 -18.85
CA TYR A 163 22.86 -15.56 -17.93
C TYR A 163 22.08 -16.79 -17.43
N GLY A 164 22.70 -17.97 -17.43
CA GLY A 164 22.22 -19.07 -16.60
C GLY A 164 22.41 -18.68 -15.13
N THR A 165 21.58 -19.22 -14.23
CA THR A 165 21.61 -18.86 -12.80
C THR A 165 23.02 -18.91 -12.21
N PHE A 166 23.84 -19.86 -12.64
CA PHE A 166 25.23 -19.99 -12.20
C PHE A 166 26.20 -18.96 -12.82
N THR A 167 26.02 -18.58 -14.09
CA THR A 167 26.89 -17.62 -14.79
C THR A 167 26.57 -16.16 -14.45
N ALA A 168 25.34 -15.87 -14.00
CA ALA A 168 24.96 -14.56 -13.47
C ALA A 168 25.80 -14.19 -12.23
N TYR A 169 25.92 -15.11 -11.27
CA TYR A 169 26.64 -14.89 -10.01
C TYR A 169 28.17 -15.04 -10.11
N THR A 170 28.71 -15.56 -11.22
CA THR A 170 30.16 -15.73 -11.41
C THR A 170 30.69 -14.69 -12.40
N THR A 171 30.19 -14.67 -13.64
CA THR A 171 30.60 -13.71 -14.67
C THR A 171 30.07 -12.31 -14.37
N GLY A 172 28.81 -12.19 -13.92
CA GLY A 172 28.23 -10.91 -13.54
C GLY A 172 28.91 -10.27 -12.32
N CYS A 173 29.31 -11.06 -11.34
CA CYS A 173 30.10 -10.59 -10.19
C CYS A 173 31.51 -10.13 -10.59
N ILE A 174 32.19 -10.83 -11.51
CA ILE A 174 33.50 -10.41 -12.03
C ILE A 174 33.38 -9.10 -12.82
N ARG A 175 32.36 -8.94 -13.66
CA ARG A 175 32.12 -7.71 -14.41
C ARG A 175 31.68 -6.55 -13.54
N SER A 176 30.82 -6.79 -12.55
CA SER A 176 30.46 -5.81 -11.52
C SER A 176 31.70 -5.28 -10.81
N ARG A 177 32.64 -6.18 -10.48
CA ARG A 177 33.95 -5.78 -9.91
C ARG A 177 34.80 -4.93 -10.88
N LYS A 178 34.71 -5.18 -12.18
CA LYS A 178 35.42 -4.44 -13.24
C LYS A 178 34.69 -3.20 -13.76
N GLU A 179 33.44 -2.94 -13.34
CA GLU A 179 32.58 -1.86 -13.82
C GLU A 179 32.34 -1.87 -15.35
N GLU A 180 32.36 -3.06 -15.97
CA GLU A 180 32.14 -3.22 -17.42
C GLU A 180 30.62 -3.23 -17.73
N PRO A 181 30.15 -2.44 -18.71
CA PRO A 181 28.73 -2.39 -19.07
C PRO A 181 28.27 -3.66 -19.79
N ASP A 182 27.08 -4.15 -19.43
CA ASP A 182 26.44 -5.26 -20.14
C ASP A 182 25.53 -4.77 -21.29
N PRO A 183 25.47 -5.46 -22.44
CA PRO A 183 24.56 -5.07 -23.51
C PRO A 183 23.10 -5.22 -23.05
N VAL A 184 22.39 -4.11 -22.94
CA VAL A 184 21.00 -4.03 -22.52
C VAL A 184 20.04 -3.66 -23.65
N THR A 185 18.76 -3.90 -23.43
CA THR A 185 17.65 -3.42 -24.25
C THR A 185 16.61 -2.77 -23.31
N PRO A 186 16.12 -1.55 -23.61
CA PRO A 186 16.53 -0.68 -24.72
C PRO A 186 17.98 -0.18 -24.57
N VAL A 187 18.61 0.20 -25.70
CA VAL A 187 20.02 0.66 -25.73
C VAL A 187 20.13 2.11 -25.23
N SER A 188 19.11 2.91 -25.51
CA SER A 188 19.00 4.29 -25.06
C SER A 188 17.64 4.53 -24.43
N ILE A 189 17.60 5.46 -23.49
CA ILE A 189 16.41 5.87 -22.75
C ILE A 189 16.39 7.40 -22.79
N ASP A 190 15.38 7.97 -23.46
CA ASP A 190 15.20 9.42 -23.50
C ASP A 190 14.56 9.90 -22.18
N ALA A 191 15.32 10.67 -21.42
CA ALA A 191 14.91 11.26 -20.16
C ALA A 191 14.43 12.72 -20.31
N SER A 192 14.54 13.31 -21.51
CA SER A 192 14.40 14.76 -21.72
C SER A 192 13.05 15.31 -21.24
N GLY A 193 11.96 14.56 -21.44
CA GLY A 193 10.59 14.95 -21.05
C GLY A 193 10.25 14.83 -19.56
N TYR A 194 11.13 14.25 -18.74
CA TYR A 194 10.85 13.90 -17.35
C TYR A 194 11.54 14.85 -16.36
N SER A 195 10.92 15.19 -15.24
CA SER A 195 11.53 16.06 -14.21
C SER A 195 12.29 15.25 -13.15
N LEU A 196 11.86 14.00 -12.94
CA LEU A 196 12.38 13.10 -11.91
C LEU A 196 12.63 11.71 -12.50
N LEU A 197 13.80 11.15 -12.19
CA LEU A 197 14.15 9.77 -12.52
C LEU A 197 14.07 8.91 -11.26
N VAL A 198 13.49 7.72 -11.34
CA VAL A 198 13.51 6.73 -10.27
C VAL A 198 14.23 5.48 -10.76
N ILE A 199 15.42 5.19 -10.23
CA ILE A 199 16.30 4.14 -10.77
C ILE A 199 16.49 3.03 -9.73
N GLY A 200 16.06 1.82 -10.09
CA GLY A 200 16.14 0.63 -9.23
C GLY A 200 17.02 -0.46 -9.82
N VAL A 201 18.08 -0.87 -9.10
CA VAL A 201 18.97 -1.97 -9.53
C VAL A 201 19.36 -2.88 -8.36
N PRO A 202 19.55 -4.20 -8.58
CA PRO A 202 20.01 -5.12 -7.54
C PRO A 202 21.50 -4.99 -7.24
N VAL A 203 21.89 -5.40 -6.03
CA VAL A 203 23.29 -5.48 -5.59
C VAL A 203 23.92 -6.81 -5.98
N TRP A 204 25.00 -6.76 -6.77
CA TRP A 204 25.80 -7.91 -7.19
C TRP A 204 27.24 -7.73 -6.74
N ALA A 205 27.73 -8.62 -5.87
CA ALA A 205 29.07 -8.55 -5.29
C ALA A 205 29.39 -7.20 -4.61
N TRP A 206 28.47 -6.70 -3.78
CA TRP A 206 28.58 -5.43 -3.03
C TRP A 206 28.60 -4.16 -3.89
N LYS A 207 28.33 -4.29 -5.19
CA LYS A 207 28.31 -3.23 -6.20
C LYS A 207 27.00 -3.29 -7.01
N PRO A 208 26.64 -2.26 -7.78
CA PRO A 208 25.43 -2.33 -8.60
C PRO A 208 25.62 -3.34 -9.74
N ALA A 209 24.52 -3.94 -10.18
CA ALA A 209 24.55 -4.82 -11.34
C ALA A 209 25.11 -4.10 -12.59
N PRO A 210 25.88 -4.79 -13.46
CA PRO A 210 26.52 -4.19 -14.65
C PRO A 210 25.56 -3.44 -15.59
N ALA A 211 24.28 -3.79 -15.58
CA ALA A 211 23.24 -3.12 -16.35
C ALA A 211 23.12 -1.62 -16.00
N LEU A 212 23.47 -1.21 -14.77
CA LEU A 212 23.47 0.20 -14.36
C LEU A 212 24.35 1.05 -15.28
N TYR A 213 25.57 0.60 -15.58
CA TYR A 213 26.51 1.38 -16.39
C TYR A 213 25.97 1.60 -17.79
N SER A 214 25.31 0.58 -18.35
CA SER A 214 24.69 0.67 -19.66
C SER A 214 23.47 1.58 -19.65
N ILE A 215 22.67 1.55 -18.58
CA ILE A 215 21.56 2.48 -18.37
C ILE A 215 22.08 3.90 -18.38
N ILE A 216 23.08 4.20 -17.53
CA ILE A 216 23.64 5.55 -17.40
C ILE A 216 24.24 6.02 -18.73
N SER A 217 25.00 5.17 -19.42
CA SER A 217 25.57 5.52 -20.73
C SER A 217 24.52 5.71 -21.84
N GLY A 218 23.34 5.11 -21.68
CA GLY A 218 22.23 5.18 -22.62
C GLY A 218 21.21 6.28 -22.29
N LEU A 219 21.36 6.99 -21.18
CA LEU A 219 20.47 8.08 -20.79
C LEU A 219 20.72 9.30 -21.67
N ILE A 220 19.67 9.76 -22.35
CA ILE A 220 19.71 10.94 -23.20
C ILE A 220 18.96 12.07 -22.49
N GLY A 221 19.59 13.24 -22.41
CA GLY A 221 18.98 14.44 -21.83
C GLY A 221 18.76 14.34 -20.32
N SER A 222 19.59 13.58 -19.59
CA SER A 222 19.47 13.43 -18.13
C SER A 222 20.06 14.57 -17.30
N GLU A 223 20.91 15.41 -17.91
CA GLU A 223 21.59 16.52 -17.23
C GLU A 223 20.62 17.50 -16.56
N GLY A 224 20.91 17.90 -15.33
CA GLY A 224 20.14 18.83 -14.52
C GLY A 224 18.87 18.24 -13.88
N LYS A 225 18.57 16.95 -14.08
CA LYS A 225 17.38 16.31 -13.51
C LYS A 225 17.62 15.78 -12.10
N LYS A 226 16.55 15.73 -11.31
CA LYS A 226 16.57 15.05 -10.01
C LYS A 226 16.46 13.53 -10.23
N ALA A 227 17.09 12.75 -9.37
CA ALA A 227 16.92 11.30 -9.32
C ALA A 227 16.75 10.79 -7.89
N VAL A 228 15.84 9.82 -7.73
CA VAL A 228 15.73 8.97 -6.55
C VAL A 228 16.24 7.59 -6.93
N ILE A 229 17.15 7.04 -6.15
CA ILE A 229 17.74 5.72 -6.43
C ILE A 229 17.35 4.71 -5.37
N CYS A 230 17.19 3.46 -5.77
CA CYS A 230 17.05 2.39 -4.80
C CYS A 230 17.75 1.12 -5.23
N THR A 231 18.07 0.29 -4.24
CA THR A 231 18.68 -1.01 -4.49
C THR A 231 18.04 -2.11 -3.67
N THR A 232 18.00 -3.31 -4.24
CA THR A 232 17.55 -4.52 -3.53
C THR A 232 18.72 -5.44 -3.27
N CYS A 233 18.87 -5.92 -2.04
CA CYS A 233 19.94 -6.84 -1.66
C CYS A 233 19.45 -7.90 -0.66
N CYS A 234 20.17 -9.03 -0.57
CA CYS A 234 19.80 -10.08 0.37
C CYS A 234 20.20 -9.76 1.81
N SER A 235 21.33 -9.08 2.01
CA SER A 235 21.93 -8.89 3.34
C SER A 235 22.46 -7.49 3.59
N HIS A 236 23.28 -6.93 2.69
CA HIS A 236 23.80 -5.57 2.87
C HIS A 236 24.07 -4.93 1.50
N PRO A 237 23.72 -3.64 1.32
CA PRO A 237 23.92 -2.94 0.04
C PRO A 237 25.38 -2.75 -0.40
N GLY A 238 26.36 -2.81 0.52
CA GLY A 238 27.76 -2.50 0.21
C GLY A 238 27.93 -1.08 -0.35
N ASP A 239 28.76 -0.93 -1.37
CA ASP A 239 29.05 0.35 -2.04
C ASP A 239 28.03 0.70 -3.15
N CYS A 240 26.94 -0.07 -3.27
CA CYS A 240 26.03 0.03 -4.41
C CYS A 240 25.45 1.44 -4.59
N LEU A 241 24.82 1.98 -3.55
CA LEU A 241 24.19 3.31 -3.59
C LEU A 241 25.22 4.41 -3.83
N SER A 242 26.38 4.34 -3.15
CA SER A 242 27.49 5.28 -3.33
C SER A 242 28.00 5.31 -4.78
N ILE A 243 28.15 4.14 -5.42
CA ILE A 243 28.56 4.04 -6.82
C ILE A 243 27.47 4.57 -7.75
N MET A 244 26.21 4.21 -7.51
CA MET A 244 25.06 4.71 -8.29
C MET A 244 25.01 6.25 -8.26
N ARG A 245 25.06 6.83 -7.06
CA ARG A 245 25.05 8.27 -6.83
C ARG A 245 26.17 8.94 -7.62
N LYS A 246 27.40 8.51 -7.41
CA LYS A 246 28.57 9.09 -8.08
C LYS A 246 28.43 9.05 -9.61
N LYS A 247 28.04 7.91 -10.18
CA LYS A 247 27.93 7.76 -11.64
C LYS A 247 26.80 8.59 -12.24
N LEU A 248 25.71 8.80 -11.52
CA LEU A 248 24.61 9.67 -11.95
C LEU A 248 25.01 11.14 -11.87
N GLU A 249 25.66 11.54 -10.79
CA GLU A 249 26.21 12.90 -10.60
C GLU A 249 27.28 13.23 -11.65
N ASP A 250 28.14 12.28 -12.01
CA ASP A 250 29.12 12.40 -13.11
C ASP A 250 28.43 12.67 -14.47
N CYS A 251 27.17 12.25 -14.64
CA CYS A 251 26.32 12.50 -15.81
C CYS A 251 25.39 13.70 -15.64
N GLY A 252 25.65 14.57 -14.65
CA GLY A 252 24.90 15.79 -14.40
C GLY A 252 23.53 15.60 -13.76
N VAL A 253 23.21 14.41 -13.26
CA VAL A 253 21.95 14.12 -12.54
C VAL A 253 22.13 14.40 -11.06
N GLN A 254 21.19 15.10 -10.43
CA GLN A 254 21.21 15.35 -9.00
C GLN A 254 20.47 14.25 -8.23
N VAL A 255 21.19 13.41 -7.48
CA VAL A 255 20.55 12.39 -6.63
C VAL A 255 20.04 13.00 -5.34
N VAL A 256 18.72 13.07 -5.18
CA VAL A 256 18.04 13.75 -4.07
C VAL A 256 17.67 12.81 -2.92
N ASP A 257 17.45 11.53 -3.19
CA ASP A 257 17.13 10.52 -2.18
C ASP A 257 17.66 9.15 -2.61
N GLU A 258 17.96 8.28 -1.64
CA GLU A 258 18.44 6.93 -1.86
C GLU A 258 17.94 5.96 -0.77
N GLU A 259 17.59 4.73 -1.15
CA GLU A 259 17.13 3.72 -0.19
C GLU A 259 17.58 2.30 -0.55
N ALA A 260 17.88 1.50 0.48
CA ALA A 260 18.21 0.08 0.32
C ALA A 260 17.09 -0.79 0.90
N PHE A 261 16.60 -1.72 0.08
CA PHE A 261 15.59 -2.69 0.44
C PHE A 261 16.22 -4.08 0.61
N LEU A 262 16.17 -4.60 1.82
CA LEU A 262 16.57 -5.96 2.16
C LEU A 262 15.49 -6.95 1.73
N GLY A 263 15.82 -8.25 1.70
CA GLY A 263 14.89 -9.30 1.26
C GLY A 263 13.53 -9.29 1.97
N ASN A 264 13.50 -8.95 3.26
CA ASN A 264 12.26 -8.85 4.04
C ASN A 264 11.51 -7.53 3.81
N ASP A 265 12.23 -6.44 3.50
CA ASP A 265 11.67 -5.09 3.32
C ASP A 265 10.73 -4.99 2.13
N VAL A 266 10.85 -5.90 1.15
CA VAL A 266 9.95 -5.96 -0.02
C VAL A 266 8.48 -6.19 0.41
N PHE A 267 8.28 -6.84 1.56
CA PHE A 267 6.96 -7.10 2.14
C PHE A 267 6.55 -6.07 3.20
N ASP A 268 7.46 -5.19 3.61
CA ASP A 268 7.20 -4.14 4.59
C ASP A 268 6.41 -2.98 3.95
N HIS A 269 5.11 -2.93 4.25
CA HIS A 269 4.23 -1.90 3.70
C HIS A 269 4.56 -0.50 4.21
N GLU A 270 5.00 -0.36 5.46
CA GLU A 270 5.29 0.94 6.06
C GLU A 270 6.52 1.56 5.39
N LYS A 271 7.61 0.80 5.31
CA LYS A 271 8.85 1.24 4.64
C LYS A 271 8.63 1.60 3.17
N LYS A 272 7.81 0.82 2.45
CA LYS A 272 7.47 1.12 1.05
C LYS A 272 6.65 2.41 0.92
N ASN A 273 5.68 2.63 1.80
CA ASN A 273 4.84 3.83 1.78
C ASN A 273 5.64 5.09 2.13
N GLU A 274 6.58 4.98 3.06
CA GLU A 274 7.51 6.05 3.40
C GLU A 274 8.36 6.43 2.18
N PHE A 275 8.94 5.44 1.49
CA PHE A 275 9.74 5.69 0.28
C PHE A 275 8.93 6.31 -0.86
N VAL A 276 7.68 5.88 -1.06
CA VAL A 276 6.76 6.50 -2.02
C VAL A 276 6.53 7.98 -1.68
N SER A 277 6.34 8.29 -0.39
CA SER A 277 6.15 9.68 0.06
C SER A 277 7.37 10.53 -0.28
N ARG A 278 8.59 10.03 -0.06
CA ARG A 278 9.83 10.72 -0.44
C ARG A 278 10.02 10.90 -1.94
N ILE A 279 9.60 9.93 -2.77
CA ILE A 279 9.57 10.09 -4.23
C ILE A 279 8.65 11.25 -4.63
N LEU A 280 7.47 11.34 -4.02
CA LEU A 280 6.51 12.39 -4.32
C LEU A 280 7.00 13.76 -3.83
N GLU A 281 7.64 13.83 -2.66
CA GLU A 281 8.28 15.05 -2.15
C GLU A 281 9.42 15.52 -3.06
N ALA A 282 10.24 14.60 -3.57
CA ALA A 282 11.32 14.90 -4.51
C ALA A 282 10.82 15.48 -5.85
N TYR A 283 9.58 15.15 -6.24
CA TYR A 283 8.93 15.71 -7.43
C TYR A 283 8.44 17.14 -7.23
N VAL A 284 8.02 17.52 -6.01
CA VAL A 284 7.51 18.87 -5.74
C VAL A 284 8.65 19.87 -6.01
N PRO A 285 8.38 20.95 -6.78
CA PRO A 285 9.39 21.95 -7.16
C PRO A 285 9.98 22.69 -5.95
#